data_AF-A0A830D684-F1
#
_entry.id   AF-A0A830D684-F1
#
_cell.length_a   1.000
_cell.length_b   1.000
_cell.length_c   1.000
_cell.angle_alpha   90.00
_cell.angle_beta   90.00
_cell.angle_gamma   90.00
#
_symmetry.space_group_name_H-M   'P 1'
#
loop_
_entity.id
_entity.type
_entity.pdbx_description
1 polymer ?
#
loop_
_entity_poly.entity_id
_entity_poly.type
_entity_poly.pdbx_seq_one_letter_code
_entity_poly.pdbx_strand_id
1 'polypeptide(L)'
;MIFQAHSLLFTRVTVFVVSDLPRDSPPLYVHCASGDDELGYHTLKLGQDFHFEFGKGPKTLFFCHLWWNGKNIAFDVFRTSWKTNHCASVPEMEICYWQARPDGIYLAKDYPATSLTKQYSLVNELTLVLLFNIPEVVVT
;
A
#
# COMPACT_ATOMS: atom_id res chain seq x y z
N MET A 1 -22.57 4.69 -2.74
CA MET A 1 -23.19 5.93 -2.25
C MET A 1 -22.15 7.03 -2.37
N ILE A 2 -22.50 8.12 -3.04
CA ILE A 2 -21.60 9.21 -3.45
C ILE A 2 -21.47 10.17 -2.27
N PHE A 3 -20.27 10.41 -1.74
CA PHE A 3 -20.04 11.56 -0.86
C PHE A 3 -19.42 12.70 -1.69
N GLN A 4 -20.28 13.62 -2.13
CA GLN A 4 -19.86 15.01 -2.28
C GLN A 4 -20.08 15.71 -0.95
N ALA A 5 -19.01 16.21 -0.35
CA ALA A 5 -19.04 17.31 0.61
C ALA A 5 -17.91 18.26 0.22
N HIS A 6 -18.26 19.48 -0.20
CA HIS A 6 -17.28 20.56 -0.41
C HIS A 6 -16.59 20.91 0.92
N SER A 7 -15.25 20.86 0.95
CA SER A 7 -14.43 21.68 1.85
C SER A 7 -13.02 21.84 1.28
N LEU A 8 -12.65 23.08 0.99
CA LEU A 8 -11.41 23.54 0.36
C LEU A 8 -10.17 23.50 1.29
N LEU A 9 -10.05 22.54 2.22
CA LEU A 9 -9.00 22.57 3.26
C LEU A 9 -8.24 21.26 3.53
N PHE A 10 -8.58 20.15 2.88
CA PHE A 10 -7.84 18.89 3.05
C PHE A 10 -6.85 18.68 1.90
N THR A 11 -5.57 18.40 2.23
CA THR A 11 -4.60 17.90 1.24
C THR A 11 -5.13 16.60 0.68
N ARG A 12 -5.28 16.54 -0.65
CA ARG A 12 -5.70 15.32 -1.35
C ARG A 12 -4.54 14.34 -1.37
N VAL A 13 -4.87 13.06 -1.23
CA VAL A 13 -3.92 11.97 -1.30
C VAL A 13 -4.47 10.92 -2.24
N THR A 14 -3.66 10.50 -3.20
CA THR A 14 -3.96 9.36 -4.06
C THR A 14 -3.00 8.22 -3.74
N VAL A 15 -3.55 7.05 -3.46
CA VAL A 15 -2.77 5.83 -3.23
C VAL A 15 -2.88 4.95 -4.46
N PHE A 16 -1.75 4.51 -5.00
CA PHE A 16 -1.68 3.51 -6.06
C PHE A 16 -1.09 2.21 -5.52
N VAL A 17 -1.74 1.09 -5.82
CA VAL A 17 -1.22 -0.26 -5.64
C VAL A 17 -1.12 -0.91 -7.00
N VAL A 18 0.11 -1.08 -7.49
CA VAL A 18 0.42 -1.52 -8.86
C VAL A 18 1.01 -2.92 -8.86
N SER A 19 0.55 -3.76 -9.79
CA SER A 19 1.10 -5.10 -10.01
C SER A 19 2.18 -5.09 -11.09
N ASP A 20 3.44 -5.30 -10.71
CA ASP A 20 4.57 -5.56 -11.61
C ASP A 20 5.03 -7.01 -11.47
N LEU A 21 4.04 -7.90 -11.49
CA LEU A 21 4.22 -9.35 -11.35
C LEU A 21 4.26 -10.01 -12.72
N PRO A 22 5.00 -11.11 -12.90
CA PRO A 22 5.15 -11.80 -14.18
C PRO A 22 3.80 -12.11 -14.84
N ARG A 23 3.75 -11.91 -16.16
CA ARG A 23 2.55 -12.13 -16.99
C ARG A 23 1.91 -13.50 -16.78
N ASP A 24 2.75 -14.53 -16.64
CA ASP A 24 2.33 -15.94 -16.56
C ASP A 24 2.26 -16.44 -15.10
N SER A 25 1.96 -15.54 -14.16
CA SER A 25 1.76 -15.86 -12.75
C SER A 25 0.30 -15.61 -12.31
N PRO A 26 -0.15 -16.16 -11.16
CA PRO A 26 -1.45 -15.79 -10.60
C PRO A 26 -1.58 -14.26 -10.44
N PRO A 27 -2.78 -13.70 -10.50
CA PRO A 27 -2.97 -12.26 -10.27
C PRO A 27 -2.66 -11.88 -8.82
N LEU A 28 -2.38 -10.60 -8.59
CA LEU A 28 -2.30 -10.01 -7.27
C LEU A 28 -3.71 -9.78 -6.74
N TYR A 29 -4.04 -10.35 -5.59
CA TYR A 29 -5.24 -9.97 -4.85
C TYR A 29 -4.90 -8.85 -3.89
N VAL A 30 -5.74 -7.82 -3.85
CA VAL A 30 -5.56 -6.63 -3.02
C VAL A 30 -6.83 -6.39 -2.23
N HIS A 31 -6.70 -6.17 -0.95
CA HIS A 31 -7.76 -5.65 -0.09
C HIS A 31 -7.23 -4.41 0.59
N CYS A 32 -7.98 -3.32 0.59
CA CYS A 32 -7.58 -2.09 1.28
C CYS A 32 -8.73 -1.56 2.10
N ALA A 33 -8.41 -0.97 3.25
CA ALA A 33 -9.40 -0.37 4.13
C ALA A 33 -8.76 0.70 5.03
N SER A 34 -9.62 1.53 5.63
CA SER A 34 -9.32 2.37 6.79
C SER A 34 -10.20 1.91 7.97
N GLY A 35 -10.14 2.64 9.09
CA GLY A 35 -11.08 2.40 10.20
C GLY A 35 -12.55 2.67 9.83
N ASP A 36 -12.79 3.58 8.89
CA ASP A 36 -14.13 4.08 8.53
C ASP A 36 -14.55 3.65 7.11
N ASP A 37 -13.60 3.26 6.25
CA ASP A 37 -13.81 3.01 4.83
C ASP A 37 -13.38 1.59 4.44
N GLU A 38 -14.31 0.84 3.86
CA GLU A 38 -14.05 -0.45 3.24
C GLU A 38 -13.90 -0.26 1.72
N LEU A 39 -12.68 -0.42 1.19
CA LEU A 39 -12.41 -0.20 -0.24
C LEU A 39 -12.54 -1.48 -1.06
N GLY A 40 -12.73 -2.63 -0.41
CA GLY A 40 -13.05 -3.90 -1.04
C GLY A 40 -11.84 -4.67 -1.58
N TYR A 41 -12.17 -5.80 -2.22
CA TYR A 41 -11.21 -6.71 -2.83
C TYR A 41 -11.07 -6.45 -4.33
N HIS A 42 -9.83 -6.43 -4.80
CA HIS A 42 -9.44 -6.18 -6.17
C HIS A 42 -8.50 -7.28 -6.66
N THR A 43 -8.52 -7.55 -7.96
CA THR A 43 -7.64 -8.54 -8.61
C THR A 43 -6.88 -7.86 -9.75
N LEU A 44 -5.56 -7.81 -9.65
CA LEU A 44 -4.69 -7.07 -10.56
C LEU A 44 -3.76 -8.02 -11.34
N LYS A 45 -3.81 -7.96 -12.66
CA LYS A 45 -2.83 -8.60 -13.56
C LYS A 45 -1.61 -7.69 -13.77
N LEU A 46 -0.60 -8.19 -14.47
CA LEU A 46 0.58 -7.41 -14.84
C LEU A 46 0.21 -6.05 -15.42
N GLY A 47 0.79 -4.99 -14.86
CA GLY A 47 0.64 -3.60 -15.30
C GLY A 47 -0.67 -2.94 -14.87
N GLN A 48 -1.57 -3.66 -14.19
CA GLN A 48 -2.79 -3.08 -13.65
C GLN A 48 -2.55 -2.50 -12.26
N ASP A 49 -3.34 -1.49 -11.93
CA ASP A 49 -3.37 -0.85 -10.62
C ASP A 49 -4.77 -0.80 -10.03
N PHE A 50 -4.81 -0.77 -8.70
CA PHE A 50 -5.94 -0.30 -7.92
C PHE A 50 -5.53 1.03 -7.28
N HIS A 51 -6.38 2.05 -7.37
CA HIS A 51 -6.14 3.34 -6.75
C HIS A 51 -7.40 3.94 -6.13
N PHE A 52 -7.20 4.79 -5.14
CA PHE A 52 -8.24 5.55 -4.48
C PHE A 52 -7.72 6.91 -4.01
N GLU A 53 -8.63 7.89 -3.93
CA GLU A 53 -8.34 9.26 -3.51
C GLU A 53 -9.14 9.60 -2.25
N PHE A 54 -8.52 10.34 -1.34
CA PHE A 54 -9.15 10.86 -0.13
C PHE A 54 -8.53 12.19 0.30
N GLY A 55 -9.23 12.93 1.16
CA GLY A 55 -8.66 14.10 1.86
C GLY A 55 -8.06 13.67 3.19
N LYS A 56 -6.77 13.93 3.44
CA LYS A 56 -6.14 13.51 4.71
C LYS A 56 -6.56 14.41 5.87
N GLY A 57 -7.14 13.80 6.91
CA GLY A 57 -7.33 14.40 8.23
C GLY A 57 -6.16 14.13 9.20
N PRO A 58 -6.22 14.66 10.44
CA PRO A 58 -5.12 14.58 11.41
C PRO A 58 -4.79 13.16 11.90
N LYS A 59 -5.73 12.22 11.79
CA LYS A 59 -5.57 10.81 12.20
C LYS A 59 -6.06 9.86 11.11
N THR A 60 -5.51 9.99 9.90
CA THR A 60 -5.89 9.15 8.77
C THR A 60 -4.91 7.98 8.63
N LEU A 61 -5.45 6.80 8.37
CA LEU A 61 -4.70 5.57 8.12
C LEU A 61 -5.43 4.74 7.09
N PHE A 62 -4.70 4.29 6.07
CA PHE A 62 -5.14 3.22 5.17
C PHE A 62 -4.11 2.11 5.18
N PHE A 63 -4.58 0.86 5.23
CA PHE A 63 -3.74 -0.32 5.07
C PHE A 63 -4.23 -1.11 3.85
N CYS A 64 -3.34 -1.93 3.30
CA CYS A 64 -3.70 -2.92 2.32
C CYS A 64 -3.12 -4.29 2.70
N HIS A 65 -3.86 -5.34 2.40
CA HIS A 65 -3.40 -6.73 2.41
C HIS A 65 -3.31 -7.21 0.97
N LEU A 66 -2.13 -7.68 0.60
CA LEU A 66 -1.79 -8.14 -0.73
C LEU A 66 -1.49 -9.64 -0.69
N TRP A 67 -2.06 -10.43 -1.60
CA TRP A 67 -1.78 -11.86 -1.74
C TRP A 67 -1.35 -12.20 -3.16
N TRP A 68 -0.29 -12.98 -3.28
CA TRP A 68 0.18 -13.50 -4.55
C TRP A 68 0.97 -14.79 -4.38
N ASN A 69 0.58 -15.82 -5.13
CA ASN A 69 1.34 -17.08 -5.25
C ASN A 69 1.74 -17.72 -3.90
N GLY A 70 0.79 -17.84 -2.97
CA GLY A 70 1.02 -18.42 -1.63
C GLY A 70 1.80 -17.51 -0.66
N LYS A 71 2.07 -16.27 -1.06
CA LYS A 71 2.68 -15.22 -0.25
C LYS A 71 1.68 -14.12 0.03
N ASN A 72 1.82 -13.44 1.17
CA ASN A 72 1.04 -12.25 1.42
C ASN A 72 1.73 -11.29 2.39
N ILE A 73 1.20 -10.06 2.43
CA ILE A 73 1.63 -9.05 3.38
C ILE A 73 0.50 -8.03 3.60
N ALA A 74 0.29 -7.66 4.85
CA ALA A 74 -0.52 -6.51 5.23
C ALA A 74 0.39 -5.38 5.73
N PHE A 75 0.17 -4.16 5.26
CA PHE A 75 0.96 -3.00 5.65
C PHE A 75 0.18 -1.70 5.44
N ASP A 76 0.61 -0.65 6.15
CA ASP A 76 0.05 0.69 5.98
C ASP A 76 0.50 1.27 4.63
N VAL A 77 -0.47 1.62 3.79
CA VAL A 77 -0.22 2.33 2.52
C VAL A 77 -0.26 3.85 2.68
N PHE A 78 -0.87 4.33 3.76
CA PHE A 78 -0.83 5.72 4.18
C PHE A 78 -1.04 5.84 5.70
N ARG A 79 -0.31 6.76 6.34
CA ARG A 79 -0.58 7.18 7.72
C ARG A 79 -0.18 8.64 7.94
N THR A 80 -1.09 9.46 8.47
CA THR A 80 -0.80 10.89 8.75
C THR A 80 0.38 11.08 9.70
N SER A 81 0.60 10.14 10.63
CA SER A 81 1.63 10.25 11.66
C SER A 81 3.02 9.79 11.25
N TRP A 82 3.25 9.45 9.97
CA TRP A 82 4.59 9.09 9.50
C TRP A 82 5.55 10.28 9.64
N LYS A 83 6.70 10.04 10.29
CA LYS A 83 7.75 11.07 10.48
C LYS A 83 8.55 11.33 9.21
N THR A 84 8.61 10.36 8.32
CA THR A 84 9.29 10.44 7.03
C THR A 84 8.26 10.43 5.91
N ASN A 85 8.50 11.19 4.85
CA ASN A 85 7.63 11.20 3.68
C ASN A 85 7.74 9.85 2.96
N HIS A 86 6.61 9.14 2.93
CA HIS A 86 6.43 7.91 2.15
C HIS A 86 5.70 8.19 0.84
N CYS A 87 5.08 9.37 0.71
CA CYS A 87 4.34 9.77 -0.47
C CYS A 87 5.06 10.96 -1.13
N ALA A 88 5.05 11.00 -2.45
CA ALA A 88 5.57 12.10 -3.22
C ALA A 88 4.64 13.31 -3.05
N SER A 89 5.21 14.47 -2.69
CA SER A 89 4.48 15.73 -2.72
C SER A 89 4.48 16.28 -4.15
N VAL A 90 3.31 16.48 -4.71
CA VAL A 90 3.11 17.16 -6.00
C VAL A 90 2.26 18.41 -5.77
N PRO A 91 2.14 19.32 -6.75
CA PRO A 91 1.25 20.47 -6.59
C PRO A 91 -0.17 20.01 -6.20
N GLU A 92 -0.67 20.55 -5.08
CA GLU A 92 -2.04 20.37 -4.58
C GLU A 92 -2.43 18.97 -4.07
N MET A 93 -1.53 17.97 -4.09
CA MET A 93 -1.81 16.62 -3.55
C MET A 93 -0.55 15.84 -3.17
N GLU A 94 -0.74 14.69 -2.54
CA GLU A 94 0.31 13.69 -2.29
C GLU A 94 -0.01 12.40 -3.03
N ILE A 95 1.03 11.72 -3.52
CA ILE A 95 0.90 10.46 -4.24
C ILE A 95 1.70 9.39 -3.51
N CYS A 96 1.03 8.35 -3.03
CA CYS A 96 1.66 7.18 -2.42
C CYS A 96 1.66 6.06 -3.46
N TYR A 97 2.81 5.79 -4.06
CA TYR A 97 2.92 4.80 -5.13
C TYR A 97 3.58 3.52 -4.61
N TRP A 98 2.79 2.47 -4.49
CA TRP A 98 3.21 1.14 -4.07
C TRP A 98 3.19 0.18 -5.24
N GLN A 99 4.27 -0.57 -5.44
CA GLN A 99 4.39 -1.56 -6.51
C GLN A 99 4.76 -2.93 -5.94
N ALA A 100 3.95 -3.94 -6.26
CA ALA A 100 4.23 -5.32 -5.93
C ALA A 100 5.11 -5.96 -7.02
N ARG A 101 6.19 -6.61 -6.59
CA ARG A 101 7.13 -7.38 -7.41
C ARG A 101 7.33 -8.78 -6.81
N PRO A 102 7.91 -9.74 -7.54
CA PRO A 102 8.04 -11.12 -7.07
C PRO A 102 8.72 -11.31 -5.70
N ASP A 103 9.63 -10.41 -5.37
CA ASP A 103 10.46 -10.47 -4.17
C ASP A 103 10.02 -9.50 -3.06
N GLY A 104 9.09 -8.58 -3.33
CA GLY A 104 8.66 -7.61 -2.33
C GLY A 104 7.78 -6.47 -2.81
N ILE A 105 7.52 -5.57 -1.87
CA ILE A 105 6.73 -4.36 -2.05
C ILE A 105 7.67 -3.16 -2.08
N TYR A 106 7.54 -2.36 -3.13
CA TYR A 106 8.36 -1.21 -3.41
C TYR A 106 7.56 0.08 -3.28
N LEU A 107 8.22 1.14 -2.84
CA LEU A 107 7.67 2.48 -2.67
C LEU A 107 8.45 3.48 -3.52
N ALA A 108 7.73 4.35 -4.24
CA ALA A 108 8.32 5.53 -4.86
C ALA A 108 8.11 6.76 -3.97
N LYS A 109 9.12 7.63 -3.89
CA LYS A 109 9.05 8.91 -3.15
C LYS A 109 8.91 10.12 -4.07
N ASP A 110 8.80 9.88 -5.36
CA ASP A 110 8.68 10.84 -6.45
C ASP A 110 7.55 10.42 -7.40
N TYR A 111 7.00 11.39 -8.13
CA TYR A 111 5.98 11.15 -9.13
C TYR A 111 6.22 12.04 -10.38
N PRO A 112 6.22 11.49 -11.61
CA PRO A 112 6.09 10.07 -11.93
C PRO A 112 7.22 9.23 -11.31
N ALA A 113 6.94 7.99 -10.92
CA ALA A 113 7.87 7.16 -10.17
C ALA A 113 9.12 6.85 -11.00
N THR A 114 10.27 7.45 -10.67
CA THR A 114 11.56 7.18 -11.31
C THR A 114 12.45 6.25 -10.49
N SER A 115 12.25 6.20 -9.17
CA SER A 115 13.02 5.35 -8.26
C SER A 115 12.12 4.61 -7.29
N LEU A 116 12.38 3.31 -7.13
CA LEU A 116 11.60 2.41 -6.29
C LEU A 116 12.50 1.78 -5.24
N THR A 117 12.15 1.98 -3.97
CA THR A 117 12.87 1.40 -2.83
C THR A 117 12.04 0.27 -2.24
N LYS A 118 12.63 -0.92 -2.13
CA LYS A 118 11.99 -2.07 -1.46
C LYS A 118 11.75 -1.72 0.01
N GLN A 119 10.51 -1.75 0.45
CA GLN A 119 10.13 -1.53 1.85
C GLN A 119 9.92 -2.85 2.58
N TYR A 120 9.31 -3.82 1.89
CA TYR A 120 8.92 -5.08 2.50
C TYR A 120 9.26 -6.26 1.60
N SER A 121 9.56 -7.41 2.20
CA SER A 121 9.68 -8.68 1.49
C SER A 121 8.34 -9.37 1.41
N LEU A 122 8.02 -9.93 0.25
CA LEU A 122 6.80 -10.72 0.08
C LEU A 122 7.13 -12.18 0.44
N VAL A 123 6.58 -12.64 1.55
CA VAL A 123 6.93 -13.92 2.17
C VAL A 123 5.74 -14.86 2.24
N ASN A 124 6.02 -16.14 2.34
CA ASN A 124 5.01 -17.18 2.43
C ASN A 124 4.39 -17.15 3.84
N GLU A 125 3.13 -17.56 3.98
CA GLU A 125 2.48 -17.62 5.32
C GLU A 125 3.26 -18.47 6.31
N LEU A 126 3.79 -19.62 5.86
CA LEU A 126 4.64 -20.49 6.67
C LEU A 126 5.90 -19.77 7.18
N THR A 127 6.43 -18.83 6.41
CA THR A 127 7.61 -18.03 6.80
C THR A 127 7.23 -16.93 7.79
N LEU A 128 6.07 -16.29 7.66
CA LEU A 128 5.53 -15.34 8.65
C LEU A 128 5.34 -15.99 10.02
N VAL A 129 4.71 -17.17 10.08
CA VAL A 129 4.50 -17.91 11.33
C VAL A 129 5.83 -18.25 12.00
N LEU A 130 6.86 -18.60 11.22
CA LEU A 130 8.19 -18.85 11.76
C LEU A 130 8.82 -17.58 12.34
N LEU A 131 8.72 -16.43 11.66
CA LEU A 131 9.27 -15.16 12.16
C LEU A 131 8.59 -14.70 13.47
N PHE A 132 7.30 -14.96 13.66
CA PHE A 132 6.59 -14.64 14.91
C PHE A 132 6.76 -15.70 16.02
N ASN A 133 7.29 -16.89 15.70
CA ASN A 133 7.52 -17.98 16.66
C ASN A 133 9.00 -18.19 17.02
N ILE A 134 9.91 -17.27 16.65
CA ILE A 134 11.28 -17.25 17.19
C ILE A 134 11.21 -16.60 18.59
N PRO A 135 11.55 -17.29 19.69
CA PRO A 135 11.50 -16.72 21.05
C PRO A 135 12.63 -15.71 21.36
N GLU A 136 13.31 -15.16 20.36
CA GLU A 136 14.44 -14.24 20.55
C GLU A 136 14.26 -12.92 19.79
N VAL A 137 13.37 -12.07 20.30
CA VAL A 137 13.66 -10.63 20.41
C VAL A 137 13.16 -10.20 21.79
N VAL A 138 14.02 -10.36 22.80
CA VAL A 138 13.90 -9.57 24.01
C VAL A 138 14.13 -8.13 23.59
N VAL A 139 13.06 -7.36 23.48
CA VAL A 139 13.14 -5.90 23.40
C VAL A 139 13.62 -5.43 24.77
N THR A 140 14.93 -5.23 24.92
CA THR A 140 15.51 -4.37 25.96
C THR A 140 15.50 -2.93 25.48
#